data_AF-A0A5C6AP02-F1
#
_entry.id   AF-A0A5C6AP02-F1
#
_cell.length_a   1.000
_cell.length_b   1.000
_cell.length_c   1.000
_cell.angle_alpha   90.00
_cell.angle_beta   90.00
_cell.angle_gamma   90.00
#
_symmetry.space_group_name_H-M   'P 1'
#
loop_
_entity.id
_entity.type
_entity.pdbx_description
1 polymer ?
#
loop_
_entity_poly.entity_id
_entity_poly.type
_entity_poly.pdbx_seq_one_letter_code
_entity_poly.pdbx_strand_id
1 'polypeptide(L)'
;MYETTYGDRVLRGAEARLIAHAAWRFTDDLRNHVPSDGRADMNRGDSVIFEALSPEQKIVMIDRVTLYLLDETVDAPPCTALLDATIAALYRQVYDSVNIEIDLDHTSSTSGPEGTLEREQVIEAYLVNADVEDPDFEAPDPECQDLSIWQGIIDSLRDRVLQDEDWLLESPLMDIDPDESHAVRQIAGIDRDYFTDIAPDADVEQAALAWSNMLKRLTGERVETWRFGGHIPGPLEQDLPPPLDVLRFDDENESFHEEQVSTADWEQLEPVLLSDVIEEMQCGNSEWSSFVNKRTGKVIGLPADIFSYLEDEAAGDSTGYFGNGTDEMLQEAREIEESNDYEPLPSSYDIHEWEIMREFCESLPNEEDREQLENAIHGKGAFRKFKEAVRELSMEFEWFQFRDWKFELIAIRWLEENSIQWVRERVAPDEPPF
;
A
#
# COMPACT_ATOMS: atom_id res chain seq x y z
N MET A 1 4.22 -3.04 25.19
CA MET A 1 4.90 -1.73 25.22
C MET A 1 6.39 -1.96 25.08
N TYR A 2 7.06 -1.14 24.25
CA TYR A 2 8.50 -1.19 24.01
C TYR A 2 9.23 -0.12 24.84
N GLU A 3 10.46 -0.39 25.28
CA GLU A 3 11.24 0.52 26.13
C GLU A 3 11.90 1.62 25.28
N THR A 4 11.20 2.73 25.04
CA THR A 4 11.72 3.83 24.20
C THR A 4 12.50 4.87 25.01
N THR A 5 13.12 5.84 24.32
CA THR A 5 13.76 7.02 24.94
C THR A 5 12.84 7.80 25.89
N TYR A 6 11.51 7.70 25.69
CA TYR A 6 10.50 8.32 26.54
C TYR A 6 9.90 7.35 27.58
N GLY A 7 10.51 6.19 27.77
CA GLY A 7 10.06 5.10 28.62
C GLY A 7 9.18 4.09 27.88
N ASP A 8 8.60 3.16 28.64
CA ASP A 8 7.73 2.12 28.11
C ASP A 8 6.48 2.72 27.48
N ARG A 9 6.39 2.65 26.15
CA ARG A 9 5.22 3.14 25.42
C ARG A 9 4.96 2.36 24.14
N VAL A 10 3.84 2.71 23.54
CA VAL A 10 3.46 2.35 22.18
C VAL A 10 3.34 3.64 21.37
N LEU A 11 3.58 3.56 20.07
CA LEU A 11 3.44 4.67 19.16
C LEU A 11 1.96 4.94 18.90
N ARG A 12 1.64 6.21 18.66
CA ARG A 12 0.28 6.71 18.45
C ARG A 12 0.27 7.81 17.38
N GLY A 13 -0.89 8.05 16.76
CA GLY A 13 -1.07 9.10 15.77
C GLY A 13 -0.10 8.99 14.58
N ALA A 14 0.47 10.13 14.17
CA ALA A 14 1.35 10.20 13.01
C ALA A 14 2.63 9.34 13.13
N GLU A 15 3.18 9.17 14.35
CA GLU A 15 4.35 8.32 14.58
C GLU A 15 4.04 6.84 14.35
N ALA A 16 2.84 6.39 14.75
CA ALA A 16 2.36 5.04 14.47
C ALA A 16 2.09 4.83 12.98
N ARG A 17 1.47 5.81 12.30
CA ARG A 17 1.20 5.75 10.86
C ARG A 17 2.49 5.65 10.04
N LEU A 18 3.50 6.44 10.38
CA LEU A 18 4.80 6.40 9.72
C LEU A 18 5.44 5.00 9.80
N ILE A 19 5.45 4.41 11.00
CA ILE A 19 6.00 3.06 11.21
C ILE A 19 5.16 1.98 10.52
N ALA A 20 3.83 2.10 10.57
CA ALA A 20 2.93 1.18 9.88
C ALA A 20 3.16 1.19 8.37
N HIS A 21 3.25 2.37 7.76
CA HIS A 21 3.48 2.51 6.32
C HIS A 21 4.89 2.03 5.94
N ALA A 22 5.92 2.37 6.72
CA ALA A 22 7.27 1.85 6.50
C ALA A 22 7.31 0.31 6.55
N ALA A 23 6.65 -0.31 7.53
CA ALA A 23 6.57 -1.76 7.65
C ALA A 23 5.82 -2.40 6.47
N TRP A 24 4.72 -1.78 6.02
CA TRP A 24 3.98 -2.23 4.84
C TRP A 24 4.85 -2.20 3.58
N ARG A 25 5.48 -1.05 3.27
CA ARG A 25 6.39 -0.90 2.12
C ARG A 25 7.54 -1.87 2.17
N PHE A 26 8.17 -2.00 3.34
CA PHE A 26 9.34 -2.85 3.47
C PHE A 26 8.97 -4.32 3.25
N THR A 27 7.88 -4.78 3.85
CA THR A 27 7.44 -6.16 3.66
C THR A 27 6.87 -6.41 2.26
N ASP A 28 6.31 -5.41 1.58
CA ASP A 28 5.93 -5.51 0.17
C ASP A 28 7.14 -5.79 -0.74
N ASP A 29 8.24 -5.06 -0.54
CA ASP A 29 9.50 -5.30 -1.25
C ASP A 29 10.14 -6.66 -0.91
N LEU A 30 10.22 -6.99 0.40
CA LEU A 30 10.82 -8.24 0.88
C LEU A 30 10.11 -9.48 0.36
N ARG A 31 8.78 -9.42 0.19
CA ARG A 31 7.96 -10.55 -0.29
C ARG A 31 8.35 -11.01 -1.70
N ASN A 32 8.82 -10.10 -2.55
CA ASN A 32 9.30 -10.44 -3.91
C ASN A 32 10.55 -11.31 -3.90
N HIS A 33 11.19 -11.46 -2.74
CA HIS A 33 12.45 -12.18 -2.55
C HIS A 33 12.29 -13.43 -1.67
N VAL A 34 11.06 -13.85 -1.38
CA VAL A 34 10.74 -15.10 -0.69
C VAL A 34 10.16 -16.11 -1.69
N PRO A 35 10.63 -17.37 -1.74
CA PRO A 35 11.67 -17.96 -0.89
C PRO A 35 13.05 -17.40 -1.20
N SER A 36 13.86 -17.23 -0.16
CA SER A 36 15.25 -16.80 -0.31
C SER A 36 16.07 -17.87 -1.02
N ASP A 37 16.68 -17.50 -2.14
CA ASP A 37 17.47 -18.39 -2.98
C ASP A 37 18.95 -18.47 -2.54
N GLY A 38 19.28 -17.83 -1.42
CA GLY A 38 20.64 -17.70 -0.89
C GLY A 38 21.56 -16.80 -1.72
N ARG A 39 21.03 -16.02 -2.68
CA ARG A 39 21.80 -15.13 -3.55
C ARG A 39 21.40 -13.66 -3.49
N ALA A 40 20.18 -13.34 -3.03
CA ALA A 40 19.69 -11.97 -2.95
C ALA A 40 20.31 -11.21 -1.75
N ASP A 41 21.34 -10.42 -2.03
CA ASP A 41 21.97 -9.52 -1.06
C ASP A 41 21.16 -8.20 -1.04
N MET A 42 20.06 -8.15 -0.29
CA MET A 42 19.30 -6.91 -0.04
C MET A 42 19.93 -6.07 1.08
N ASN A 43 21.25 -5.97 1.09
CA ASN A 43 21.98 -5.23 2.12
C ASN A 43 21.88 -3.73 1.86
N ARG A 44 21.15 -2.99 2.70
CA ARG A 44 21.03 -1.53 2.62
C ARG A 44 22.19 -0.79 3.30
N GLY A 45 23.09 -1.51 3.97
CA GLY A 45 24.44 -1.04 4.33
C GLY A 45 24.61 -0.48 5.74
N ASP A 46 23.55 -0.37 6.54
CA ASP A 46 23.60 0.37 7.82
C ASP A 46 23.59 -0.52 9.08
N SER A 47 23.08 -1.76 9.03
CA SER A 47 23.08 -2.70 10.18
C SER A 47 23.52 -4.10 9.78
N VAL A 48 24.69 -4.55 10.26
CA VAL A 48 25.21 -5.89 9.98
C VAL A 48 24.27 -7.00 10.50
N ILE A 49 23.60 -6.74 11.63
CA ILE A 49 22.71 -7.72 12.29
C ILE A 49 21.45 -7.96 11.47
N PHE A 50 20.71 -6.90 11.13
CA PHE A 50 19.44 -7.05 10.41
C PHE A 50 19.68 -7.47 8.97
N GLU A 51 20.76 -6.99 8.36
CA GLU A 51 21.06 -7.32 6.96
C GLU A 51 21.50 -8.77 6.75
N ALA A 52 22.10 -9.39 7.76
CA ALA A 52 22.44 -10.81 7.73
C ALA A 52 21.21 -11.74 7.72
N LEU A 53 20.02 -11.23 7.99
CA LEU A 53 18.78 -12.00 7.98
C LEU A 53 18.33 -12.34 6.55
N SER A 54 17.75 -13.53 6.39
CA SER A 54 16.98 -13.86 5.18
C SER A 54 15.71 -12.99 5.07
N PRO A 55 15.18 -12.76 3.86
CA PRO A 55 13.87 -12.14 3.65
C PRO A 55 12.76 -12.68 4.56
N GLU A 56 12.67 -13.99 4.76
CA GLU A 56 11.70 -14.63 5.67
C GLU A 56 11.88 -14.15 7.11
N GLN A 57 13.12 -14.13 7.60
CA GLN A 57 13.47 -13.66 8.94
C GLN A 57 13.21 -12.16 9.10
N LYS A 58 13.50 -11.35 8.08
CA LYS A 58 13.22 -9.89 8.09
C LYS A 58 11.72 -9.64 8.25
N ILE A 59 10.85 -10.35 7.53
CA ILE A 59 9.39 -10.22 7.66
C ILE A 59 8.92 -10.59 9.07
N VAL A 60 9.40 -11.70 9.64
CA VAL A 60 9.06 -12.11 11.02
C VAL A 60 9.50 -11.06 12.04
N MET A 61 10.68 -10.46 11.86
CA MET A 61 11.16 -9.41 12.75
C MET A 61 10.33 -8.13 12.65
N ILE A 62 9.90 -7.74 11.44
CA ILE A 62 9.05 -6.57 11.24
C ILE A 62 7.67 -6.76 11.90
N ASP A 63 7.03 -7.93 11.79
CA ASP A 63 5.79 -8.23 12.51
C ASP A 63 5.98 -8.13 14.04
N ARG A 64 7.09 -8.67 14.58
CA ARG A 64 7.39 -8.57 16.03
C ARG A 64 7.56 -7.13 16.49
N VAL A 65 8.33 -6.32 15.76
CA VAL A 65 8.56 -4.92 16.12
C VAL A 65 7.27 -4.11 16.02
N THR A 66 6.48 -4.29 14.95
CA THR A 66 5.19 -3.59 14.82
C THR A 66 4.19 -4.06 15.88
N LEU A 67 4.21 -5.33 16.29
CA LEU A 67 3.46 -5.82 17.45
C LEU A 67 3.83 -5.04 18.71
N TYR A 68 5.11 -4.90 19.03
CA TYR A 68 5.54 -4.26 20.27
C TYR A 68 5.38 -2.73 20.26
N LEU A 69 5.55 -2.10 19.10
CA LEU A 69 5.45 -0.66 18.94
C LEU A 69 4.00 -0.18 18.81
N LEU A 70 3.08 -0.98 18.25
CA LEU A 70 1.73 -0.52 17.92
C LEU A 70 0.64 -1.11 18.83
N ASP A 71 0.84 -2.32 19.37
CA ASP A 71 -0.14 -3.03 20.19
C ASP A 71 0.11 -2.80 21.69
N GLU A 72 -0.83 -2.15 22.37
CA GLU A 72 -0.73 -1.90 23.82
C GLU A 72 -0.99 -3.14 24.67
N THR A 73 -1.60 -4.18 24.09
CA THR A 73 -1.98 -5.39 24.83
C THR A 73 -0.83 -6.36 25.00
N VAL A 74 0.29 -6.13 24.31
CA VAL A 74 1.45 -7.03 24.31
C VAL A 74 2.66 -6.33 24.88
N ASP A 75 3.22 -6.90 25.95
CA ASP A 75 4.48 -6.47 26.53
C ASP A 75 5.65 -6.90 25.65
N ALA A 76 6.57 -5.98 25.38
CA ALA A 76 7.78 -6.32 24.65
C ALA A 76 8.71 -7.16 25.54
N PRO A 77 9.50 -8.08 24.96
CA PRO A 77 10.66 -8.62 25.64
C PRO A 77 11.68 -7.50 25.93
N PRO A 78 12.69 -7.76 26.78
CA PRO A 78 13.82 -6.85 26.93
C PRO A 78 14.43 -6.48 25.57
N CYS A 79 14.86 -5.23 25.42
CA CYS A 79 15.48 -4.78 24.18
C CYS A 79 16.68 -5.66 23.80
N THR A 80 16.74 -6.05 22.54
CA THR A 80 17.83 -6.84 21.97
C THR A 80 18.39 -6.11 20.77
N ALA A 81 19.66 -6.37 20.45
CA ALA A 81 20.31 -5.79 19.30
C ALA A 81 19.55 -6.07 17.99
N LEU A 82 18.88 -7.23 17.91
CA LEU A 82 18.08 -7.62 16.76
C LEU A 82 16.77 -6.82 16.65
N LEU A 83 16.09 -6.54 17.77
CA LEU A 83 14.89 -5.69 17.79
C LEU A 83 15.23 -4.24 17.44
N ASP A 84 16.26 -3.67 18.07
CA ASP A 84 16.67 -2.29 17.80
C ASP A 84 17.17 -2.13 16.36
N ALA A 85 17.95 -3.09 15.85
CA ALA A 85 18.37 -3.10 14.45
C ALA A 85 17.18 -3.18 13.47
N THR A 86 16.11 -3.89 13.85
CA THR A 86 14.89 -3.98 13.03
C THR A 86 14.12 -2.65 13.04
N ILE A 87 14.02 -1.98 14.19
CA ILE A 87 13.42 -0.64 14.29
C ILE A 87 14.23 0.37 13.46
N ALA A 88 15.56 0.35 13.58
CA ALA A 88 16.45 1.19 12.79
C ALA A 88 16.25 0.94 11.28
N ALA A 89 16.06 -0.31 10.87
CA ALA A 89 15.79 -0.66 9.47
C ALA A 89 14.44 -0.11 8.97
N LEU A 90 13.41 -0.01 9.83
CA LEU A 90 12.14 0.64 9.47
C LEU A 90 12.32 2.15 9.23
N TYR A 91 13.09 2.85 10.07
CA TYR A 91 13.42 4.26 9.82
C TYR A 91 14.31 4.43 8.59
N ARG A 92 15.17 3.47 8.29
CA ARG A 92 15.93 3.46 7.04
C ARG A 92 15.02 3.31 5.82
N GLN A 93 13.98 2.46 5.89
CA GLN A 93 12.96 2.37 4.84
C GLN A 93 12.26 3.71 4.62
N VAL A 94 11.93 4.46 5.69
CA VAL A 94 11.37 5.82 5.56
C VAL A 94 12.32 6.74 4.79
N TYR A 95 13.61 6.72 5.13
CA TYR A 95 14.62 7.49 4.41
C TYR A 95 14.70 7.11 2.92
N ASP A 96 14.73 5.81 2.63
CA ASP A 96 14.80 5.34 1.25
C ASP A 96 13.53 5.73 0.45
N SER A 97 12.35 5.69 1.07
CA SER A 97 11.09 6.17 0.47
C SER A 97 11.16 7.67 0.12
N VAL A 98 11.64 8.52 1.05
CA VAL A 98 11.83 9.96 0.80
C VAL A 98 12.86 10.20 -0.31
N ASN A 99 13.96 9.44 -0.32
CA ASN A 99 14.96 9.57 -1.39
C ASN A 99 14.37 9.22 -2.76
N ILE A 100 13.60 8.14 -2.84
CA ILE A 100 12.92 7.72 -4.08
C ILE A 100 11.94 8.80 -4.54
N GLU A 101 11.17 9.38 -3.63
CA GLU A 101 10.23 10.47 -3.92
C GLU A 101 10.94 11.68 -4.52
N ILE A 102 12.03 12.15 -3.90
CA ILE A 102 12.84 13.29 -4.40
C ILE A 102 13.43 12.96 -5.78
N ASP A 103 13.94 11.74 -5.98
CA ASP A 103 14.49 11.30 -7.26
C ASP A 103 13.42 11.28 -8.37
N LEU A 104 12.18 10.87 -8.05
CA LEU A 104 11.05 10.86 -8.99
C LEU A 104 10.66 12.28 -9.41
N ASP A 105 10.55 13.21 -8.45
CA ASP A 105 10.29 14.64 -8.70
C ASP A 105 11.28 15.26 -9.71
N HIS A 106 12.56 14.86 -9.63
CA HIS A 106 13.60 15.32 -10.55
C HIS A 106 13.41 14.84 -12.00
N THR A 107 12.71 13.73 -12.22
CA THR A 107 12.57 13.09 -13.55
C THR A 107 11.26 13.43 -14.26
N SER A 108 10.22 13.84 -13.53
CA SER A 108 8.93 14.27 -14.08
C SER A 108 8.95 15.70 -14.63
N SER A 109 8.68 15.86 -15.95
CA SER A 109 8.46 17.19 -16.58
C SER A 109 7.02 17.71 -16.46
N THR A 110 6.14 16.93 -15.85
CA THR A 110 4.76 17.30 -15.49
C THR A 110 4.70 17.53 -13.99
N SER A 111 4.86 18.79 -13.58
CA SER A 111 4.63 19.22 -12.20
C SER A 111 3.13 19.18 -11.89
N GLY A 112 2.68 18.04 -11.36
CA GLY A 112 1.44 17.89 -10.60
C GLY A 112 1.78 17.47 -9.15
N PRO A 113 0.93 17.77 -8.16
CA PRO A 113 1.25 17.62 -6.72
C PRO A 113 1.15 16.17 -6.21
N GLU A 114 1.54 15.17 -7.02
CA GLU A 114 1.51 13.75 -6.62
C GLU A 114 2.81 13.30 -5.91
N GLY A 115 3.77 14.21 -5.71
CA GLY A 115 5.15 13.90 -5.31
C GLY A 115 5.58 14.22 -3.88
N THR A 116 4.66 14.49 -2.92
CA THR A 116 5.03 14.91 -1.53
C THR A 116 4.58 13.97 -0.40
N LEU A 117 3.98 12.81 -0.71
CA LEU A 117 3.29 11.94 0.26
C LEU A 117 4.20 11.36 1.37
N GLU A 118 5.42 10.93 1.06
CA GLU A 118 6.35 10.36 2.05
C GLU A 118 6.98 11.46 2.91
N ARG A 119 7.33 12.61 2.30
CA ARG A 119 7.83 13.80 3.01
C ARG A 119 6.79 14.38 3.98
N GLU A 120 5.52 14.44 3.58
CA GLU A 120 4.41 14.90 4.42
C GLU A 120 4.22 14.03 5.66
N GLN A 121 4.24 12.70 5.51
CA GLN A 121 4.14 11.77 6.65
C GLN A 121 5.28 11.93 7.66
N VAL A 122 6.51 12.16 7.17
CA VAL A 122 7.67 12.43 8.03
C VAL A 122 7.49 13.75 8.78
N ILE A 123 7.01 14.80 8.10
CA ILE A 123 6.71 16.09 8.74
C ILE A 123 5.64 15.93 9.82
N GLU A 124 4.53 15.26 9.52
CA GLU A 124 3.45 15.03 10.48
C GLU A 124 3.98 14.34 11.74
N ALA A 125 4.71 13.23 11.58
CA ALA A 125 5.28 12.49 12.70
C ALA A 125 6.29 13.35 13.50
N TYR A 126 7.08 14.16 12.79
CA TYR A 126 8.06 15.05 13.43
C TYR A 126 7.39 16.10 14.31
N LEU A 127 6.32 16.72 13.79
CA LEU A 127 5.60 17.83 14.44
C LEU A 127 4.83 17.42 15.70
N VAL A 128 4.38 16.17 15.83
CA VAL A 128 3.61 15.70 17.01
C VAL A 128 4.30 15.98 18.34
N ASN A 129 5.64 15.92 18.38
CA ASN A 129 6.45 16.17 19.58
C ASN A 129 7.45 17.32 19.38
N ALA A 130 7.28 18.14 18.34
CA ALA A 130 8.10 19.32 18.14
C ALA A 130 7.69 20.41 19.15
N ASP A 131 8.67 21.11 19.72
CA ASP A 131 8.41 22.32 20.50
C ASP A 131 8.14 23.48 19.53
N VAL A 132 6.94 23.48 18.93
CA VAL A 132 6.51 24.50 17.97
C VAL A 132 6.39 25.90 18.58
N GLU A 133 6.48 26.01 19.91
CA GLU A 133 6.53 27.28 20.63
C GLU A 133 7.97 27.84 20.76
N ASP A 134 9.00 27.04 20.43
CA ASP A 134 10.39 27.50 20.36
C ASP A 134 10.52 28.55 19.24
N PRO A 135 10.96 29.79 19.56
CA PRO A 135 11.14 30.85 18.57
C PRO A 135 12.14 30.52 17.45
N ASP A 136 13.03 29.56 17.68
CA ASP A 136 14.03 29.09 16.71
C ASP A 136 13.56 27.83 15.95
N PHE A 137 12.32 27.35 16.19
CA PHE A 137 11.76 26.21 15.46
C PHE A 137 11.38 26.59 14.02
N GLU A 138 12.01 25.93 13.05
CA GLU A 138 11.63 26.01 11.64
C GLU A 138 10.97 24.68 11.23
N ALA A 139 9.72 24.76 10.78
CA ALA A 139 9.02 23.59 10.22
C ALA A 139 9.73 23.12 8.95
N PRO A 140 9.87 21.80 8.72
CA PRO A 140 10.49 21.30 7.51
C PRO A 140 9.66 21.70 6.28
N ASP A 141 10.32 22.16 5.23
CA ASP A 141 9.68 22.47 3.95
C ASP A 141 9.37 21.15 3.21
N PRO A 142 8.11 20.82 2.91
CA PRO A 142 7.76 19.59 2.18
C PRO A 142 8.36 19.55 0.79
N GLU A 143 8.63 20.71 0.17
CA GLU A 143 9.27 20.81 -1.14
C GLU A 143 10.81 20.72 -1.05
N CYS A 144 11.36 20.53 0.16
CA CYS A 144 12.79 20.41 0.36
C CYS A 144 13.33 19.16 -0.37
N GLN A 145 14.31 19.38 -1.24
CA GLN A 145 15.02 18.32 -1.97
C GLN A 145 16.37 17.96 -1.32
N ASP A 146 16.73 18.58 -0.20
CA ASP A 146 17.98 18.29 0.50
C ASP A 146 17.79 17.08 1.43
N LEU A 147 18.27 15.93 0.96
CA LEU A 147 18.18 14.66 1.68
C LEU A 147 18.87 14.68 3.05
N SER A 148 19.85 15.57 3.28
CA SER A 148 20.51 15.68 4.58
C SER A 148 19.60 16.29 5.66
N ILE A 149 18.67 17.16 5.26
CA ILE A 149 17.66 17.73 6.16
C ILE A 149 16.67 16.63 6.56
N TRP A 150 16.20 15.86 5.59
CA TRP A 150 15.33 14.71 5.83
C TRP A 150 15.98 13.65 6.72
N GLN A 151 17.26 13.35 6.50
CA GLN A 151 18.02 12.45 7.36
C GLN A 151 18.00 12.92 8.81
N GLY A 152 18.28 14.20 9.08
CA GLY A 152 18.27 14.73 10.44
C GLY A 152 16.91 14.64 11.12
N ILE A 153 15.82 14.82 10.37
CA ILE A 153 14.44 14.68 10.89
C ILE A 153 14.13 13.21 11.21
N ILE A 154 14.49 12.31 10.31
CA ILE A 154 14.26 10.86 10.45
C ILE A 154 15.11 10.30 11.60
N ASP A 155 16.37 10.73 11.73
CA ASP A 155 17.23 10.39 12.86
C ASP A 155 16.61 10.90 14.17
N SER A 156 16.11 12.14 14.19
CA SER A 156 15.40 12.67 15.36
C SER A 156 14.16 11.85 15.72
N LEU A 157 13.40 11.36 14.73
CA LEU A 157 12.25 10.48 14.96
C LEU A 157 12.68 9.11 15.50
N ARG A 158 13.73 8.52 14.93
CA ARG A 158 14.32 7.26 15.38
C ARG A 158 14.80 7.37 16.82
N ASP A 159 15.47 8.45 17.19
CA ASP A 159 16.02 8.67 18.54
C ASP A 159 14.92 8.87 19.61
N ARG A 160 13.65 9.07 19.22
CA ARG A 160 12.49 9.03 20.14
C ARG A 160 12.07 7.60 20.51
N VAL A 161 12.45 6.64 19.66
CA VAL A 161 12.14 5.22 19.81
C VAL A 161 13.35 4.46 20.35
N LEU A 162 14.54 4.69 19.80
CA LEU A 162 15.78 4.03 20.17
C LEU A 162 16.60 4.91 21.12
N GLN A 163 17.06 4.33 22.23
CA GLN A 163 17.75 5.07 23.30
C GLN A 163 19.21 5.40 22.97
N ASP A 164 19.86 4.51 22.23
CA ASP A 164 21.25 4.58 21.80
C ASP A 164 21.40 3.90 20.44
N GLU A 165 22.62 3.65 19.97
CA GLU A 165 22.92 2.91 18.74
C GLU A 165 23.73 1.64 19.02
N ASP A 166 23.49 1.00 20.17
CA ASP A 166 24.35 -0.10 20.64
C ASP A 166 24.33 -1.33 19.72
N TRP A 167 23.26 -1.54 18.93
CA TRP A 167 23.22 -2.60 17.91
C TRP A 167 24.33 -2.49 16.85
N LEU A 168 24.88 -1.29 16.60
CA LEU A 168 25.99 -1.09 15.66
C LEU A 168 27.33 -1.63 16.20
N LEU A 169 27.42 -1.90 17.51
CA LEU A 169 28.65 -2.30 18.17
C LEU A 169 28.94 -3.80 18.07
N GLU A 170 28.02 -4.63 17.58
CA GLU A 170 28.20 -6.09 17.55
C GLU A 170 29.49 -6.50 16.81
N SER A 171 29.66 -6.04 15.58
CA SER A 171 30.83 -6.35 14.75
C SER A 171 32.14 -5.83 15.36
N PRO A 172 32.27 -4.54 15.74
CA PRO A 172 33.46 -4.04 16.44
C PRO A 172 33.79 -4.77 17.75
N LEU A 173 32.79 -5.20 18.52
CA LEU A 173 32.98 -5.90 19.80
C LEU A 173 33.41 -7.36 19.65
N MET A 174 33.15 -7.99 18.51
CA MET A 174 33.61 -9.35 18.19
C MET A 174 35.10 -9.40 17.84
N ASP A 175 35.66 -8.30 17.33
CA ASP A 175 37.05 -8.24 16.84
C ASP A 175 38.09 -7.89 17.92
N ILE A 176 37.66 -7.52 19.14
CA ILE A 176 38.54 -7.14 20.25
C ILE A 176 38.64 -8.24 21.32
N ASP A 177 39.58 -8.08 22.25
CA ASP A 177 39.78 -9.05 23.33
C ASP A 177 38.51 -9.18 24.22
N PRO A 178 38.13 -10.39 24.66
CA PRO A 178 36.92 -10.60 25.46
C PRO A 178 36.84 -9.77 26.75
N ASP A 179 37.98 -9.53 27.43
CA ASP A 179 38.00 -8.71 28.64
C ASP A 179 37.80 -7.22 28.30
N GLU A 180 38.32 -6.77 27.16
CA GLU A 180 38.10 -5.41 26.63
C GLU A 180 36.64 -5.23 26.16
N SER A 181 36.08 -6.21 25.46
CA SER A 181 34.67 -6.25 25.04
C SER A 181 33.71 -6.17 26.24
N HIS A 182 33.98 -6.93 27.30
CA HIS A 182 33.21 -6.85 28.55
C HIS A 182 33.34 -5.47 29.21
N ALA A 183 34.52 -4.85 29.19
CA ALA A 183 34.71 -3.51 29.74
C ALA A 183 33.94 -2.43 28.95
N VAL A 184 33.95 -2.49 27.62
CA VAL A 184 33.19 -1.57 26.76
C VAL A 184 31.69 -1.70 27.01
N ARG A 185 31.15 -2.93 27.04
CA ARG A 185 29.73 -3.18 27.35
C ARG A 185 29.34 -2.62 28.73
N GLN A 186 30.19 -2.81 29.73
CA GLN A 186 29.93 -2.29 31.07
C GLN A 186 29.94 -0.75 31.13
N ILE A 187 30.77 -0.08 30.30
CA ILE A 187 30.83 1.38 30.23
C ILE A 187 29.64 1.94 29.47
N ALA A 188 29.24 1.30 28.37
CA ALA A 188 28.08 1.69 27.56
C ALA A 188 26.75 1.43 28.28
N GLY A 189 26.72 0.49 29.23
CA GLY A 189 25.49 0.11 29.92
C GLY A 189 24.73 -1.02 29.23
N ILE A 190 25.32 -1.65 28.23
CA ILE A 190 24.74 -2.75 27.44
C ILE A 190 24.48 -3.96 28.34
N ASP A 191 23.24 -4.44 28.33
CA ASP A 191 22.88 -5.67 29.05
C ASP A 191 23.66 -6.88 28.52
N ARG A 192 23.95 -7.84 29.40
CA ARG A 192 24.72 -9.03 29.04
C ARG A 192 24.06 -9.87 27.96
N ASP A 193 22.73 -9.87 27.93
CA ASP A 193 21.93 -10.70 27.03
C ASP A 193 21.52 -9.94 25.75
N TYR A 194 21.87 -8.64 25.62
CA TYR A 194 21.49 -7.76 24.50
C TYR A 194 21.87 -8.30 23.11
N PHE A 195 23.09 -8.83 22.96
CA PHE A 195 23.61 -9.43 21.72
C PHE A 195 23.41 -10.95 21.65
N THR A 196 22.63 -11.55 22.54
CA THR A 196 22.45 -13.01 22.60
C THR A 196 21.21 -13.49 21.87
N ASP A 197 20.40 -12.56 21.36
CA ASP A 197 19.21 -12.88 20.59
C ASP A 197 19.58 -13.63 19.31
N ILE A 198 18.75 -14.61 18.96
CA ILE A 198 18.98 -15.49 17.84
C ILE A 198 17.95 -15.14 16.78
N ALA A 199 18.41 -14.97 15.54
CA ALA A 199 17.53 -14.79 14.39
C ALA A 199 16.41 -15.84 14.41
N PRO A 200 15.14 -15.46 14.14
CA PRO A 200 14.05 -16.41 14.16
C PRO A 200 14.33 -17.55 13.19
N ASP A 201 13.97 -18.77 13.59
CA ASP A 201 13.88 -19.87 12.63
C ASP A 201 12.61 -19.62 11.81
N ALA A 202 12.78 -18.98 10.66
CA ALA A 202 11.69 -18.54 9.80
C ALA A 202 11.86 -19.17 8.43
N ASP A 203 10.96 -20.09 8.12
CA ASP A 203 10.70 -20.53 6.77
C ASP A 203 9.63 -19.65 6.11
N VAL A 204 9.33 -20.02 4.88
CA VAL A 204 8.29 -19.42 4.06
C VAL A 204 6.96 -19.36 4.82
N GLU A 205 6.46 -20.44 5.42
CA GLU A 205 5.17 -20.44 6.12
C GLU A 205 5.15 -19.48 7.31
N GLN A 206 6.23 -19.40 8.10
CA GLN A 206 6.29 -18.47 9.21
C GLN A 206 6.33 -17.01 8.76
N ALA A 207 6.99 -16.71 7.64
CA ALA A 207 6.96 -15.38 7.06
C ALA A 207 5.53 -14.98 6.61
N ALA A 208 4.72 -15.92 6.08
CA ALA A 208 3.34 -15.61 5.62
C ALA A 208 2.47 -15.28 6.82
N LEU A 209 2.61 -16.08 7.87
CA LEU A 209 1.87 -15.88 9.10
C LEU A 209 2.22 -14.52 9.72
N ALA A 210 3.51 -14.19 9.80
CA ALA A 210 3.97 -12.90 10.31
C ALA A 210 3.42 -11.74 9.48
N TRP A 211 3.51 -11.81 8.15
CA TRP A 211 2.95 -10.79 7.27
C TRP A 211 1.42 -10.63 7.42
N SER A 212 0.68 -11.74 7.49
CA SER A 212 -0.77 -11.75 7.69
C SER A 212 -1.18 -11.15 9.05
N ASN A 213 -0.42 -11.46 10.11
CA ASN A 213 -0.64 -10.88 11.43
C ASN A 213 -0.35 -9.37 11.44
N MET A 214 0.74 -8.96 10.81
CA MET A 214 1.11 -7.56 10.67
C MET A 214 0.01 -6.81 9.90
N LEU A 215 -0.41 -7.31 8.73
CA LEU A 215 -1.50 -6.68 7.98
C LEU A 215 -2.77 -6.55 8.82
N LYS A 216 -3.20 -7.63 9.47
CA LYS A 216 -4.36 -7.59 10.37
C LYS A 216 -4.24 -6.49 11.43
N ARG A 217 -3.04 -6.27 11.95
CA ARG A 217 -2.78 -5.20 12.93
C ARG A 217 -2.87 -3.81 12.30
N LEU A 218 -2.30 -3.65 11.11
CA LEU A 218 -2.22 -2.35 10.44
C LEU A 218 -3.56 -1.94 9.82
N THR A 219 -4.34 -2.89 9.34
CA THR A 219 -5.50 -2.68 8.48
C THR A 219 -6.81 -3.21 9.07
N GLY A 220 -6.74 -4.01 10.14
CA GLY A 220 -7.90 -4.69 10.75
C GLY A 220 -8.25 -6.03 10.09
N GLU A 221 -7.68 -6.33 8.92
CA GLU A 221 -8.09 -7.46 8.10
C GLU A 221 -7.03 -8.53 7.95
N ARG A 222 -7.46 -9.79 8.04
CA ARG A 222 -6.56 -10.94 7.96
C ARG A 222 -6.61 -11.59 6.60
N VAL A 223 -5.47 -11.62 5.91
CA VAL A 223 -5.31 -12.38 4.67
C VAL A 223 -4.99 -13.84 5.03
N GLU A 224 -5.95 -14.76 4.81
CA GLU A 224 -5.77 -16.19 5.14
C GLU A 224 -5.16 -17.03 4.00
N THR A 225 -5.04 -16.49 2.78
CA THR A 225 -4.86 -17.30 1.57
C THR A 225 -3.54 -17.10 0.82
N TRP A 226 -2.62 -16.25 1.29
CA TRP A 226 -1.41 -15.99 0.50
C TRP A 226 -0.39 -17.14 0.57
N ARG A 227 0.11 -17.56 -0.60
CA ARG A 227 1.23 -18.50 -0.78
C ARG A 227 2.40 -17.74 -1.41
N PHE A 228 3.60 -17.85 -0.83
CA PHE A 228 4.79 -17.19 -1.36
C PHE A 228 5.13 -17.61 -2.78
N GLY A 229 5.36 -16.61 -3.64
CA GLY A 229 5.54 -16.78 -5.08
C GLY A 229 4.23 -16.82 -5.90
N GLY A 230 3.06 -16.68 -5.27
CA GLY A 230 1.78 -16.37 -5.92
C GLY A 230 1.49 -14.86 -5.95
N HIS A 231 0.52 -14.40 -6.75
CA HIS A 231 0.24 -12.97 -6.87
C HIS A 231 -0.24 -12.40 -5.53
N ILE A 232 0.08 -11.12 -5.30
CA ILE A 232 -0.40 -10.32 -4.17
C ILE A 232 -1.94 -10.41 -4.16
N PRO A 233 -2.58 -10.86 -3.07
CA PRO A 233 -4.03 -10.84 -2.98
C PRO A 233 -4.48 -9.38 -3.08
N GLY A 234 -5.41 -9.10 -4.01
CA GLY A 234 -5.98 -7.77 -4.21
C GLY A 234 -6.59 -7.21 -2.91
N PRO A 235 -6.79 -5.88 -2.84
CA PRO A 235 -7.30 -5.22 -1.64
C PRO A 235 -8.59 -5.92 -1.20
N LEU A 236 -8.62 -6.36 0.05
CA LEU A 236 -9.71 -7.13 0.64
C LEU A 236 -11.08 -6.50 0.31
N GLU A 237 -12.08 -7.31 -0.09
CA GLU A 237 -13.37 -6.83 -0.66
C GLU A 237 -14.33 -6.20 0.35
N GLN A 238 -13.89 -5.86 1.56
CA GLN A 238 -14.74 -5.24 2.55
C GLN A 238 -13.96 -4.10 3.19
N ASP A 239 -14.54 -2.90 3.19
CA ASP A 239 -14.05 -1.65 3.77
C ASP A 239 -12.78 -1.82 4.62
N LEU A 240 -11.62 -1.51 4.03
CA LEU A 240 -10.42 -1.23 4.81
C LEU A 240 -10.56 0.19 5.37
N PRO A 241 -10.87 0.37 6.67
CA PRO A 241 -10.79 1.69 7.24
C PRO A 241 -9.34 2.18 7.17
N PRO A 242 -9.10 3.51 7.08
CA PRO A 242 -7.75 4.05 7.26
C PRO A 242 -7.16 3.52 8.59
N PRO A 243 -5.82 3.45 8.75
CA PRO A 243 -5.18 2.96 9.96
C PRO A 243 -5.87 3.57 11.17
N LEU A 244 -6.59 2.71 11.91
CA LEU A 244 -7.43 3.16 13.01
C LEU A 244 -6.56 3.96 13.97
N ASP A 245 -7.01 5.18 14.29
CA ASP A 245 -6.54 5.89 15.46
C ASP A 245 -6.74 4.91 16.63
N VAL A 246 -5.62 4.35 17.12
CA VAL A 246 -5.64 3.30 18.13
C VAL A 246 -6.48 3.82 19.30
N LEU A 247 -7.57 3.09 19.60
CA LEU A 247 -8.53 3.23 20.70
C LEU A 247 -9.98 3.52 20.25
N ARG A 248 -10.73 2.46 19.92
CA ARG A 248 -12.13 2.30 20.39
C ARG A 248 -12.58 0.84 20.30
N PHE A 249 -12.70 0.20 21.46
CA PHE A 249 -13.54 -0.97 21.64
C PHE A 249 -14.97 -0.50 21.90
N ASP A 250 -15.94 -1.18 21.30
CA ASP A 250 -17.18 -1.51 22.00
C ASP A 250 -17.63 -2.90 21.56
N ASP A 251 -17.94 -3.71 22.57
CA ASP A 251 -18.51 -5.06 22.48
C ASP A 251 -19.84 -5.01 21.70
N GLU A 252 -20.04 -5.93 20.74
CA GLU A 252 -21.24 -6.79 20.69
C GLU A 252 -21.14 -7.84 19.55
N ASN A 253 -21.50 -9.07 19.91
CA ASN A 253 -21.74 -10.22 19.04
C ASN A 253 -22.50 -9.86 17.75
N GLU A 254 -22.16 -10.49 16.63
CA GLU A 254 -23.17 -11.20 15.81
C GLU A 254 -22.54 -12.22 14.84
N SER A 255 -23.34 -13.25 14.55
CA SER A 255 -22.94 -14.58 14.09
C SER A 255 -22.83 -14.75 12.58
N PHE A 256 -21.87 -15.58 12.15
CA PHE A 256 -21.69 -16.08 10.78
C PHE A 256 -22.90 -16.89 10.29
N HIS A 257 -23.33 -16.60 9.05
CA HIS A 257 -24.14 -17.51 8.23
C HIS A 257 -23.38 -17.87 6.96
N GLU A 258 -23.05 -19.15 6.83
CA GLU A 258 -22.50 -19.80 5.64
C GLU A 258 -23.69 -20.17 4.72
N GLU A 259 -23.78 -19.58 3.52
CA GLU A 259 -24.66 -20.07 2.47
C GLU A 259 -23.86 -20.82 1.41
N GLN A 260 -24.11 -22.12 1.30
CA GLN A 260 -23.60 -22.98 0.24
C GLN A 260 -24.40 -22.73 -1.05
N VAL A 261 -23.73 -22.34 -2.13
CA VAL A 261 -24.32 -22.37 -3.48
C VAL A 261 -23.84 -23.59 -4.26
N SER A 262 -24.83 -24.32 -4.76
CA SER A 262 -24.77 -25.57 -5.51
C SER A 262 -24.12 -25.38 -6.88
N THR A 263 -23.11 -26.21 -7.18
CA THR A 263 -22.49 -26.35 -8.50
C THR A 263 -23.34 -27.21 -9.43
N ALA A 264 -24.00 -26.59 -10.41
CA ALA A 264 -24.41 -27.26 -11.64
C ALA A 264 -24.70 -26.22 -12.74
N ASP A 265 -24.13 -26.49 -13.92
CA ASP A 265 -24.21 -25.78 -15.19
C ASP A 265 -23.23 -24.62 -15.36
N TRP A 266 -22.30 -24.75 -16.33
CA TRP A 266 -21.81 -23.78 -17.34
C TRP A 266 -20.42 -24.21 -17.86
N GLU A 267 -20.37 -24.65 -19.13
CA GLU A 267 -19.15 -25.08 -19.85
C GLU A 267 -18.35 -23.86 -20.39
N GLN A 268 -17.04 -23.83 -20.13
CA GLN A 268 -15.98 -23.08 -20.86
C GLN A 268 -16.12 -21.54 -21.00
N LEU A 269 -16.22 -20.81 -19.89
CA LEU A 269 -15.94 -19.37 -19.85
C LEU A 269 -14.68 -19.13 -19.02
N GLU A 270 -13.71 -18.37 -19.53
CA GLU A 270 -12.58 -17.91 -18.72
C GLU A 270 -13.00 -16.66 -17.94
N PRO A 271 -12.77 -16.63 -16.63
CA PRO A 271 -13.14 -15.48 -15.82
C PRO A 271 -12.26 -14.26 -16.14
N VAL A 272 -12.84 -13.06 -16.16
CA VAL A 272 -12.13 -11.79 -16.33
C VAL A 272 -11.36 -11.45 -15.05
N LEU A 273 -10.21 -10.79 -15.18
CA LEU A 273 -9.47 -10.30 -14.02
C LEU A 273 -10.10 -8.99 -13.52
N LEU A 274 -10.46 -8.94 -12.24
CA LEU A 274 -11.13 -7.76 -11.66
C LEU A 274 -10.26 -6.50 -11.75
N SER A 275 -8.93 -6.63 -11.56
CA SER A 275 -8.00 -5.50 -11.66
C SER A 275 -7.97 -4.88 -13.05
N ASP A 276 -8.01 -5.69 -14.12
CA ASP A 276 -7.99 -5.19 -15.50
C ASP A 276 -9.25 -4.36 -15.79
N VAL A 277 -10.38 -4.75 -15.20
CA VAL A 277 -11.64 -4.01 -15.32
C VAL A 277 -11.57 -2.70 -14.54
N ILE A 278 -11.04 -2.70 -13.32
CA ILE A 278 -10.91 -1.50 -12.48
C ILE A 278 -9.95 -0.48 -13.10
N GLU A 279 -8.76 -0.93 -13.53
CA GLU A 279 -7.74 -0.07 -14.15
C GLU A 279 -8.32 0.61 -15.39
N GLU A 280 -9.00 -0.16 -16.24
CA GLU A 280 -9.62 0.38 -17.45
C GLU A 280 -10.77 1.36 -17.14
N MET A 281 -11.60 1.09 -16.12
CA MET A 281 -12.64 2.02 -15.66
C MET A 281 -12.05 3.33 -15.12
N GLN A 282 -10.90 3.29 -14.43
CA GLN A 282 -10.23 4.48 -13.89
C GLN A 282 -9.47 5.27 -14.95
N CYS A 283 -8.91 4.61 -15.96
CA CYS A 283 -8.24 5.25 -17.10
C CYS A 283 -9.20 5.81 -18.15
N GLY A 284 -10.48 5.42 -18.12
CA GLY A 284 -11.51 5.77 -19.09
C GLY A 284 -11.74 7.28 -19.25
N ASN A 285 -11.20 7.87 -20.30
CA ASN A 285 -11.58 9.19 -20.78
C ASN A 285 -12.57 9.08 -21.95
N SER A 286 -13.24 10.18 -22.33
CA SER A 286 -14.25 10.13 -23.40
C SER A 286 -13.69 9.88 -24.81
N GLU A 287 -12.38 9.73 -24.97
CA GLU A 287 -11.71 9.48 -26.25
C GLU A 287 -11.46 7.98 -26.49
N TRP A 288 -11.66 7.14 -25.47
CA TRP A 288 -11.49 5.69 -25.53
C TRP A 288 -12.78 4.96 -25.14
N SER A 289 -12.97 3.75 -25.65
CA SER A 289 -14.09 2.87 -25.39
C SER A 289 -13.57 1.48 -25.08
N SER A 290 -14.03 0.92 -23.97
CA SER A 290 -13.45 -0.29 -23.40
C SER A 290 -14.47 -1.42 -23.35
N PHE A 291 -14.04 -2.65 -23.58
CA PHE A 291 -14.89 -3.82 -23.69
C PHE A 291 -14.30 -5.02 -22.95
N VAL A 292 -15.17 -5.85 -22.34
CA VAL A 292 -14.80 -7.16 -21.78
C VAL A 292 -15.27 -8.25 -22.74
N ASN A 293 -14.36 -9.13 -23.14
CA ASN A 293 -14.72 -10.37 -23.82
C ASN A 293 -15.22 -11.40 -22.79
N LYS A 294 -16.51 -11.73 -22.83
CA LYS A 294 -17.17 -12.66 -21.89
C LYS A 294 -16.64 -14.09 -21.93
N ARG A 295 -15.98 -14.49 -23.02
CA ARG A 295 -15.48 -15.86 -23.19
C ARG A 295 -14.04 -16.03 -22.77
N THR A 296 -13.21 -15.01 -23.02
CA THR A 296 -11.76 -15.05 -22.74
C THR A 296 -11.37 -14.28 -21.49
N GLY A 297 -12.27 -13.45 -20.96
CA GLY A 297 -11.98 -12.57 -19.82
C GLY A 297 -10.90 -11.54 -20.14
N LYS A 298 -10.74 -11.14 -21.41
CA LYS A 298 -9.81 -10.09 -21.84
C LYS A 298 -10.52 -8.73 -21.83
N VAL A 299 -9.90 -7.74 -21.21
CA VAL A 299 -10.31 -6.32 -21.29
C VAL A 299 -9.58 -5.67 -22.48
N ILE A 300 -10.29 -4.90 -23.29
CA ILE A 300 -9.75 -4.25 -24.49
C ILE A 300 -10.18 -2.78 -24.49
N GLY A 301 -9.22 -1.87 -24.48
CA GLY A 301 -9.43 -0.45 -24.72
C GLY A 301 -9.15 -0.09 -26.18
N LEU A 302 -10.10 0.59 -26.83
CA LEU A 302 -9.97 1.05 -28.21
C LEU A 302 -10.27 2.55 -28.30
N PRO A 303 -9.56 3.32 -29.14
CA PRO A 303 -9.95 4.69 -29.46
C PRO A 303 -11.39 4.73 -29.96
N ALA A 304 -12.22 5.61 -29.39
CA ALA A 304 -13.65 5.68 -29.70
C ALA A 304 -13.91 6.02 -31.18
N ASP A 305 -12.96 6.69 -31.84
CA ASP A 305 -13.04 7.06 -33.26
C ASP A 305 -12.86 5.88 -34.23
N ILE A 306 -12.38 4.72 -33.76
CA ILE A 306 -12.24 3.51 -34.60
C ILE A 306 -13.58 3.02 -35.11
N PHE A 307 -14.62 2.98 -34.27
CA PHE A 307 -15.93 2.49 -34.66
C PHE A 307 -16.58 3.39 -35.72
N SER A 308 -16.45 4.72 -35.56
CA SER A 308 -16.90 5.68 -36.58
C SER A 308 -16.18 5.46 -37.92
N TYR A 309 -14.88 5.13 -37.90
CA TYR A 309 -14.13 4.83 -39.10
C TYR A 309 -14.58 3.51 -39.77
N LEU A 310 -14.85 2.47 -39.00
CA LEU A 310 -15.35 1.18 -39.52
C LEU A 310 -16.72 1.35 -40.20
N GLU A 311 -17.61 2.15 -39.61
CA GLU A 311 -18.90 2.50 -40.22
C GLU A 311 -18.72 3.22 -41.58
N ASP A 312 -17.84 4.23 -41.64
CA ASP A 312 -17.53 4.97 -42.87
C ASP A 312 -16.85 4.09 -43.94
N GLU A 313 -16.00 3.15 -43.52
CA GLU A 313 -15.35 2.19 -44.42
C GLU A 313 -16.37 1.21 -45.00
N ALA A 314 -17.29 0.68 -44.18
CA ALA A 314 -18.37 -0.19 -44.63
C ALA A 314 -19.33 0.53 -45.58
N ALA A 315 -19.54 1.83 -45.39
CA ALA A 315 -20.30 2.70 -46.30
C ALA A 315 -19.55 3.08 -47.59
N GLY A 316 -18.24 2.79 -47.67
CA GLY A 316 -17.38 3.10 -48.81
C GLY A 316 -16.94 4.56 -48.90
N ASP A 317 -16.99 5.32 -47.80
CA ASP A 317 -16.66 6.76 -47.72
C ASP A 317 -15.32 7.03 -46.99
N SER A 318 -14.58 5.98 -46.61
CA SER A 318 -13.32 6.12 -45.89
C SER A 318 -12.12 6.43 -46.81
N THR A 319 -11.19 7.26 -46.31
CA THR A 319 -9.92 7.62 -47.01
C THR A 319 -8.68 7.04 -46.34
N GLY A 320 -8.89 6.07 -45.44
CA GLY A 320 -7.89 5.53 -44.52
C GLY A 320 -8.11 6.03 -43.08
N TYR A 321 -7.65 5.24 -42.11
CA TYR A 321 -7.71 5.59 -40.69
C TYR A 321 -6.48 6.44 -40.32
N PHE A 322 -6.71 7.60 -39.70
CA PHE A 322 -5.67 8.55 -39.29
C PHE A 322 -5.65 8.82 -37.77
N GLY A 323 -6.38 8.00 -37.00
CA GLY A 323 -6.43 8.08 -35.53
C GLY A 323 -5.26 7.35 -34.86
N ASN A 324 -5.36 7.15 -33.55
CA ASN A 324 -4.28 6.58 -32.73
C ASN A 324 -4.27 5.03 -32.68
N GLY A 325 -5.24 4.37 -33.33
CA GLY A 325 -5.32 2.92 -33.41
C GLY A 325 -4.29 2.25 -34.32
N THR A 326 -3.92 1.02 -33.96
CA THR A 326 -3.06 0.12 -34.74
C THR A 326 -3.87 -0.80 -35.65
N ASP A 327 -3.20 -1.50 -36.58
CA ASP A 327 -3.85 -2.53 -37.41
C ASP A 327 -4.46 -3.66 -36.57
N GLU A 328 -3.87 -3.97 -35.41
CA GLU A 328 -4.37 -4.96 -34.44
C GLU A 328 -5.65 -4.47 -33.75
N MET A 329 -5.71 -3.19 -33.35
CA MET A 329 -6.92 -2.57 -32.78
C MET A 329 -8.07 -2.50 -33.78
N LEU A 330 -7.77 -2.25 -35.07
CA LEU A 330 -8.77 -2.29 -36.14
C LEU A 330 -9.34 -3.70 -36.35
N GLN A 331 -8.53 -4.74 -36.18
CA GLN A 331 -8.97 -6.12 -36.23
C GLN A 331 -9.89 -6.44 -35.03
N GLU A 332 -9.48 -6.06 -33.81
CA GLU A 332 -10.28 -6.27 -32.58
C GLU A 332 -11.62 -5.52 -32.63
N ALA A 333 -11.64 -4.30 -33.15
CA ALA A 333 -12.87 -3.52 -33.32
C ALA A 333 -13.87 -4.18 -34.29
N ARG A 334 -13.39 -4.77 -35.39
CA ARG A 334 -14.27 -5.55 -36.30
C ARG A 334 -14.80 -6.80 -35.62
N GLU A 335 -13.98 -7.49 -34.83
CA GLU A 335 -14.42 -8.66 -34.06
C GLU A 335 -15.50 -8.29 -33.03
N ILE A 336 -15.41 -7.10 -32.41
CA ILE A 336 -16.43 -6.56 -31.50
C ILE A 336 -17.75 -6.28 -32.24
N GLU A 337 -17.72 -5.70 -33.45
CA GLU A 337 -18.96 -5.47 -34.22
C GLU A 337 -19.61 -6.76 -34.74
N GLU A 338 -18.81 -7.77 -35.07
CA GLU A 338 -19.28 -9.03 -35.62
C GLU A 338 -19.70 -10.06 -34.55
N SER A 339 -19.23 -9.91 -33.30
CA SER A 339 -19.45 -10.86 -32.20
C SER A 339 -20.27 -10.30 -31.04
N ASN A 340 -21.22 -11.09 -30.54
CA ASN A 340 -21.97 -10.79 -29.32
C ASN A 340 -21.23 -11.19 -28.02
N ASP A 341 -19.95 -11.56 -28.13
CA ASP A 341 -19.14 -12.04 -27.01
C ASP A 341 -18.51 -10.89 -26.20
N TYR A 342 -18.64 -9.63 -26.64
CA TYR A 342 -18.08 -8.45 -26.00
C TYR A 342 -19.16 -7.62 -25.30
N GLU A 343 -18.89 -7.17 -24.08
CA GLU A 343 -19.73 -6.22 -23.35
C GLU A 343 -18.97 -4.92 -23.08
N PRO A 344 -19.55 -3.74 -23.36
CA PRO A 344 -18.90 -2.45 -23.13
C PRO A 344 -18.81 -2.13 -21.63
N LEU A 345 -17.63 -1.75 -21.15
CA LEU A 345 -17.47 -1.26 -19.78
C LEU A 345 -18.25 0.07 -19.60
N PRO A 346 -18.70 0.37 -18.37
CA PRO A 346 -19.26 1.68 -18.04
C PRO A 346 -18.26 2.78 -18.38
N SER A 347 -18.72 3.83 -19.05
CA SER A 347 -17.90 5.02 -19.29
C SER A 347 -17.77 5.87 -18.03
N SER A 348 -16.85 6.84 -18.04
CA SER A 348 -16.76 7.85 -16.97
C SER A 348 -18.04 8.67 -16.79
N TYR A 349 -18.94 8.69 -17.79
CA TYR A 349 -20.28 9.27 -17.64
C TYR A 349 -21.25 8.37 -16.89
N ASP A 350 -21.10 7.05 -16.99
CA ASP A 350 -21.95 6.04 -16.35
C ASP A 350 -21.54 5.79 -14.90
N ILE A 351 -20.23 5.88 -14.60
CA ILE A 351 -19.64 5.68 -13.26
C ILE A 351 -20.03 6.82 -12.30
N HIS A 352 -20.59 7.92 -12.80
CA HIS A 352 -21.11 9.04 -12.00
C HIS A 352 -20.19 9.40 -10.83
N GLU A 353 -18.91 9.68 -11.08
CA GLU A 353 -17.91 10.01 -10.03
C GLU A 353 -18.36 11.12 -9.07
N TRP A 354 -19.25 12.00 -9.52
CA TRP A 354 -19.87 13.01 -8.67
C TRP A 354 -20.73 12.41 -7.54
N GLU A 355 -21.42 11.30 -7.78
CA GLU A 355 -22.14 10.57 -6.72
C GLU A 355 -21.16 9.91 -5.75
N ILE A 356 -20.01 9.40 -6.22
CA ILE A 356 -18.93 8.91 -5.35
C ILE A 356 -18.42 10.04 -4.45
N MET A 357 -18.20 11.24 -4.98
CA MET A 357 -17.83 12.42 -4.18
C MET A 357 -18.90 12.78 -3.15
N ARG A 358 -20.19 12.68 -3.50
CA ARG A 358 -21.29 12.95 -2.58
C ARG A 358 -21.34 11.92 -1.46
N GLU A 359 -21.29 10.63 -1.80
CA GLU A 359 -21.29 9.54 -0.81
C GLU A 359 -20.08 9.64 0.12
N PHE A 360 -18.94 10.10 -0.38
CA PHE A 360 -17.78 10.40 0.46
C PHE A 360 -18.10 11.49 1.49
N CYS A 361 -18.66 12.63 1.05
CA CYS A 361 -19.07 13.69 1.98
C CYS A 361 -20.06 13.16 3.05
N GLU A 362 -21.07 12.39 2.62
CA GLU A 362 -22.10 11.84 3.50
C GLU A 362 -21.52 10.84 4.52
N SER A 363 -20.45 10.13 4.16
CA SER A 363 -19.76 9.17 5.03
C SER A 363 -18.98 9.82 6.17
N LEU A 364 -18.75 11.15 6.13
CA LEU A 364 -17.91 11.82 7.10
C LEU A 364 -18.61 12.01 8.46
N PRO A 365 -17.92 11.69 9.58
CA PRO A 365 -18.49 11.81 10.91
C PRO A 365 -18.49 13.25 11.44
N ASN A 366 -17.63 14.12 10.92
CA ASN A 366 -17.55 15.52 11.29
C ASN A 366 -18.50 16.36 10.43
N GLU A 367 -19.45 17.03 11.08
CA GLU A 367 -20.45 17.88 10.43
C GLU A 367 -19.83 19.08 9.71
N GLU A 368 -18.78 19.70 10.25
CA GLU A 368 -18.14 20.88 9.66
C GLU A 368 -17.37 20.50 8.37
N ASP A 369 -16.63 19.39 8.41
CA ASP A 369 -15.88 18.87 7.25
C ASP A 369 -16.83 18.40 6.15
N ARG A 370 -17.93 17.73 6.56
CA ARG A 370 -19.02 17.34 5.65
C ARG A 370 -19.65 18.56 4.99
N GLU A 371 -20.05 19.58 5.74
CA GLU A 371 -20.68 20.78 5.18
C GLU A 371 -19.72 21.51 4.22
N GLN A 372 -18.42 21.56 4.52
CA GLN A 372 -17.41 22.15 3.66
C GLN A 372 -17.26 21.39 2.32
N LEU A 373 -17.17 20.07 2.37
CA LEU A 373 -17.04 19.24 1.18
C LEU A 373 -18.34 19.16 0.36
N GLU A 374 -19.50 19.09 1.01
CA GLU A 374 -20.81 19.19 0.37
C GLU A 374 -20.97 20.52 -0.38
N ASN A 375 -20.51 21.63 0.19
CA ASN A 375 -20.52 22.91 -0.51
C ASN A 375 -19.55 22.94 -1.71
N ALA A 376 -18.44 22.20 -1.64
CA ALA A 376 -17.43 22.14 -2.68
C ALA A 376 -17.87 21.35 -3.93
N ILE A 377 -18.75 20.34 -3.76
CA ILE A 377 -19.26 19.50 -4.87
C ILE A 377 -20.34 20.18 -5.74
N HIS A 378 -20.70 21.44 -5.48
CA HIS A 378 -21.73 22.16 -6.23
C HIS A 378 -21.16 23.17 -7.27
N GLY A 379 -21.71 23.12 -8.49
CA GLY A 379 -21.49 24.12 -9.55
C GLY A 379 -20.31 23.85 -10.48
N LYS A 380 -19.98 24.83 -11.34
CA LYS A 380 -18.87 24.69 -12.31
C LYS A 380 -17.54 24.55 -11.59
N GLY A 381 -16.78 23.51 -11.95
CA GLY A 381 -15.48 23.19 -11.34
C GLY A 381 -15.58 22.43 -10.03
N ALA A 382 -16.73 21.80 -9.73
CA ALA A 382 -16.96 20.99 -8.52
C ALA A 382 -15.84 19.99 -8.25
N PHE A 383 -15.39 19.22 -9.24
CA PHE A 383 -14.27 18.28 -9.09
C PHE A 383 -12.98 18.94 -8.56
N ARG A 384 -12.61 20.11 -9.12
CA ARG A 384 -11.41 20.81 -8.70
C ARG A 384 -11.57 21.39 -7.30
N LYS A 385 -12.72 21.99 -7.01
CA LYS A 385 -13.03 22.59 -5.70
C LYS A 385 -13.13 21.55 -4.60
N PHE A 386 -13.74 20.41 -4.89
CA PHE A 386 -13.78 19.29 -3.98
C PHE A 386 -12.38 18.77 -3.70
N LYS A 387 -11.56 18.52 -4.73
CA LYS A 387 -10.15 18.15 -4.51
C LYS A 387 -9.40 19.20 -3.69
N GLU A 388 -9.58 20.49 -3.96
CA GLU A 388 -9.03 21.60 -3.17
C GLU A 388 -9.48 21.53 -1.70
N ALA A 389 -10.79 21.35 -1.45
CA ALA A 389 -11.36 21.25 -0.11
C ALA A 389 -10.92 19.99 0.64
N VAL A 390 -10.77 18.86 -0.07
CA VAL A 390 -10.21 17.62 0.48
C VAL A 390 -8.77 17.85 0.95
N ARG A 391 -7.94 18.60 0.22
CA ARG A 391 -6.58 18.97 0.71
C ARG A 391 -6.63 19.96 1.86
N GLU A 392 -7.54 20.95 1.81
CA GLU A 392 -7.70 21.92 2.91
C GLU A 392 -8.10 21.24 4.23
N LEU A 393 -8.77 20.10 4.14
CA LEU A 393 -9.17 19.26 5.28
C LEU A 393 -8.18 18.10 5.55
N SER A 394 -7.13 17.96 4.74
CA SER A 394 -6.16 16.86 4.79
C SER A 394 -6.78 15.46 4.72
N MET A 395 -7.83 15.30 3.90
CA MET A 395 -8.59 14.04 3.75
C MET A 395 -8.30 13.31 2.43
N GLU A 396 -7.16 13.58 1.81
CA GLU A 396 -6.84 13.08 0.46
C GLU A 396 -6.72 11.56 0.43
N PHE A 397 -6.13 10.99 1.48
CA PHE A 397 -6.00 9.55 1.63
C PHE A 397 -7.35 8.85 1.81
N GLU A 398 -8.24 9.41 2.63
CA GLU A 398 -9.61 8.94 2.85
C GLU A 398 -10.41 9.03 1.55
N TRP A 399 -10.24 10.12 0.80
CA TRP A 399 -10.89 10.28 -0.50
C TRP A 399 -10.40 9.25 -1.52
N PHE A 400 -9.09 9.01 -1.63
CA PHE A 400 -8.55 8.04 -2.59
C PHE A 400 -8.95 6.61 -2.26
N GLN A 401 -8.88 6.21 -0.99
CA GLN A 401 -9.35 4.89 -0.56
C GLN A 401 -10.86 4.71 -0.83
N PHE A 402 -11.67 5.70 -0.45
CA PHE A 402 -13.12 5.64 -0.68
C PHE A 402 -13.44 5.57 -2.18
N ARG A 403 -12.72 6.34 -2.99
CA ARG A 403 -12.86 6.32 -4.44
C ARG A 403 -12.50 4.96 -5.01
N ASP A 404 -11.33 4.43 -4.69
CA ASP A 404 -10.83 3.17 -5.25
C ASP A 404 -11.75 1.99 -4.85
N TRP A 405 -12.23 1.98 -3.60
CA TRP A 405 -13.26 1.05 -3.12
C TRP A 405 -14.59 1.16 -3.90
N LYS A 406 -15.06 2.37 -4.19
CA LYS A 406 -16.28 2.55 -5.00
C LYS A 406 -16.12 2.05 -6.43
N PHE A 407 -14.96 2.26 -7.05
CA PHE A 407 -14.67 1.73 -8.38
C PHE A 407 -14.66 0.20 -8.37
N GLU A 408 -14.10 -0.45 -7.35
CA GLU A 408 -14.16 -1.91 -7.17
C GLU A 408 -15.61 -2.40 -7.05
N LEU A 409 -16.44 -1.76 -6.21
CA LEU A 409 -17.86 -2.10 -6.07
C LEU A 409 -18.68 -1.90 -7.34
N ILE A 410 -18.35 -0.89 -8.16
CA ILE A 410 -19.02 -0.64 -9.45
C ILE A 410 -18.60 -1.71 -10.46
N ALA A 411 -17.32 -2.07 -10.48
CA ALA A 411 -16.79 -3.13 -11.34
C ALA A 411 -17.42 -4.49 -11.01
N ILE A 412 -17.48 -4.90 -9.74
CA ILE A 412 -18.10 -6.16 -9.32
C ILE A 412 -19.58 -6.19 -9.70
N ARG A 413 -20.35 -5.12 -9.38
CA ARG A 413 -21.77 -5.05 -9.73
C ARG A 413 -22.01 -5.14 -11.24
N TRP A 414 -21.22 -4.43 -12.03
CA TRP A 414 -21.32 -4.49 -13.48
C TRP A 414 -21.02 -5.90 -14.01
N LEU A 415 -20.00 -6.57 -13.48
CA LEU A 415 -19.67 -7.95 -13.85
C LEU A 415 -20.79 -8.94 -13.51
N GLU A 416 -21.39 -8.81 -12.32
CA GLU A 416 -22.52 -9.64 -11.89
C GLU A 416 -23.79 -9.41 -12.71
N GLU A 417 -24.14 -8.14 -12.98
CA GLU A 417 -25.32 -7.78 -13.79
C GLU A 417 -25.23 -8.31 -15.22
N ASN A 418 -24.03 -8.34 -15.79
CA ASN A 418 -23.77 -8.88 -17.12
C ASN A 418 -23.48 -10.40 -17.11
N SER A 419 -23.61 -11.05 -15.95
CA SER A 419 -23.35 -12.49 -15.76
C SER A 419 -21.94 -12.91 -16.24
N ILE A 420 -20.96 -12.04 -16.05
CA ILE A 420 -19.56 -12.26 -16.41
C ILE A 420 -18.85 -12.86 -15.21
N GLN A 421 -18.26 -14.03 -15.40
CA GLN A 421 -17.41 -14.62 -14.37
C GLN A 421 -16.15 -13.79 -14.21
N TRP A 422 -15.76 -13.54 -12.98
CA TRP A 422 -14.56 -12.80 -12.66
C TRP A 422 -13.76 -13.52 -11.59
N VAL A 423 -12.46 -13.27 -11.61
CA VAL A 423 -11.52 -13.72 -10.59
C VAL A 423 -10.65 -12.53 -10.24
N ARG A 424 -10.19 -12.48 -8.99
CA ARG A 424 -9.15 -11.51 -8.62
C ARG A 424 -7.76 -11.92 -9.07
N GLU A 425 -7.59 -13.21 -9.38
CA GLU A 425 -6.32 -13.79 -9.81
C GLU A 425 -6.57 -15.01 -10.72
N ARG A 426 -5.78 -15.17 -11.78
CA ARG A 426 -5.81 -16.36 -12.64
C ARG A 426 -4.95 -17.47 -12.03
N VAL A 427 -5.58 -18.49 -11.44
CA VAL A 427 -4.88 -19.67 -10.91
C VAL A 427 -4.54 -20.66 -12.04
N ALA A 428 -3.26 -21.00 -12.22
CA ALA A 428 -2.85 -21.99 -13.22
C ALA A 428 -3.30 -23.41 -12.81
N PRO A 429 -3.75 -24.28 -13.75
CA PRO A 429 -4.19 -25.63 -13.40
C PRO A 429 -3.01 -26.51 -12.93
N ASP A 430 -3.14 -27.07 -11.72
CA ASP A 430 -2.16 -27.88 -11.01
C ASP A 430 -1.52 -29.02 -11.84
N GLU A 431 -0.18 -29.12 -11.83
CA GLU A 431 0.53 -30.33 -12.26
C GLU A 431 0.41 -31.42 -11.18
N PRO A 432 0.09 -32.68 -11.53
CA PRO A 432 -0.13 -33.72 -10.54
C PRO A 432 1.18 -34.17 -9.89
N PRO A 433 1.17 -34.50 -8.58
CA PRO A 433 2.38 -34.86 -7.85
C PRO A 433 2.88 -36.25 -8.26
N PHE A 434 4.18 -36.37 -8.52
CA PHE A 434 4.89 -37.65 -8.65
C PHE A 434 5.81 -37.90 -7.46
#